data_AF-A0A7C7RT10-F1
#
_entry.id   AF-A0A7C7RT10-F1
#
_cell.length_a   1.000
_cell.length_b   1.000
_cell.length_c   1.000
_cell.angle_alpha   90.00
_cell.angle_beta   90.00
_cell.angle_gamma   90.00
#
_symmetry.space_group_name_H-M   'P 1'
#
loop_
_entity.id
_entity.type
_entity.pdbx_description
1 polymer ?
#
loop_
_entity_poly.entity_id
_entity_poly.type
_entity_poly.pdbx_seq_one_letter_code
_entity_poly.pdbx_strand_id
1 'polypeptide(L)'
;MSSAQTTAPLDEARYRRVRRFFLGVFVHFLWWDVFLALPLLRLARRPTLDRWCRIAARFRELAVELGGVLIKLGQFLSIRFDILPPEVIAELAGLQDEVAPVAFERITARIASEFGRPATQVFRWISPDPLGSASLAQAHRAESTDGQPMVLKVLRPGIEQEDLVREVLRMRPDRILTGEARGGEIVAILQAANTGHDGQMLTIHANSTRHVVTRIETLYLSARDVPQEVIRRELADGFQLVLHLRRVSVGHQTRRIVTEIAEITGRVEGGRAVEMQVIFQDKGQGLTWTGLYPRTLLEKMEERSGLRMDFNSLVGERR
;
A
#
# COMPACT_ATOMS: atom_id res chain seq x y z
N MET A 1 -19.20 -30.99 7.93
CA MET A 1 -19.88 -30.40 9.10
C MET A 1 -19.48 -28.94 9.15
N SER A 2 -20.45 -28.07 8.86
CA SER A 2 -20.29 -26.62 8.65
C SER A 2 -20.03 -25.92 9.98
N SER A 3 -18.85 -25.33 10.16
CA SER A 3 -18.61 -24.37 11.25
C SER A 3 -19.24 -23.04 10.86
N ALA A 4 -20.47 -22.83 11.34
CA ALA A 4 -21.11 -21.53 11.32
C ALA A 4 -20.19 -20.52 12.02
N GLN A 5 -19.65 -19.57 11.26
CA GLN A 5 -19.05 -18.36 11.81
C GLN A 5 -20.15 -17.62 12.54
N THR A 6 -20.12 -17.68 13.87
CA THR A 6 -20.97 -16.92 14.76
C THR A 6 -20.72 -15.43 14.51
N THR A 7 -21.60 -14.79 13.75
CA THR A 7 -21.65 -13.32 13.66
C THR A 7 -21.87 -12.81 15.08
N ALA A 8 -20.87 -12.14 15.66
CA ALA A 8 -21.03 -11.47 16.95
C ALA A 8 -22.32 -10.62 16.90
N PRO A 9 -23.21 -10.72 17.90
CA PRO A 9 -24.47 -10.00 17.88
C PRO A 9 -24.18 -8.50 17.75
N LEU A 10 -24.84 -7.85 16.79
CA LEU A 10 -24.81 -6.39 16.66
C LEU A 10 -25.18 -5.81 18.02
N ASP A 11 -24.23 -5.12 18.65
CA ASP A 11 -24.40 -4.51 19.97
C ASP A 11 -25.61 -3.58 19.95
N GLU A 12 -26.71 -4.05 20.54
CA GLU A 12 -28.03 -3.43 20.48
C GLU A 12 -28.03 -2.02 21.10
N ALA A 13 -27.06 -1.75 21.99
CA ALA A 13 -26.81 -0.42 22.52
C ALA A 13 -26.26 0.55 21.45
N ARG A 14 -25.35 0.08 20.58
CA ARG A 14 -24.81 0.87 19.46
C ARG A 14 -25.90 1.19 18.45
N TYR A 15 -26.68 0.19 18.04
CA TYR A 15 -27.78 0.38 17.08
C TYR A 15 -28.82 1.39 17.59
N ARG A 16 -29.23 1.30 18.87
CA ARG A 16 -30.18 2.24 19.47
C ARG A 16 -29.65 3.68 19.51
N ARG A 17 -28.35 3.88 19.77
CA ARG A 17 -27.72 5.22 19.75
C ARG A 17 -27.72 5.83 18.35
N VAL A 18 -27.28 5.06 17.35
CA VAL A 18 -27.29 5.50 15.95
C VAL A 18 -28.70 5.84 15.50
N ARG A 19 -29.67 4.96 15.76
CA ARG A 19 -31.08 5.19 15.39
C ARG A 19 -31.66 6.43 16.06
N ARG A 20 -31.39 6.66 17.35
CA ARG A 20 -31.84 7.87 18.06
C ARG A 20 -31.25 9.14 17.46
N PHE A 21 -29.96 9.13 17.11
CA PHE A 21 -29.33 10.27 16.47
C PHE A 21 -30.01 10.62 15.14
N PHE A 22 -30.11 9.64 14.22
CA PHE A 22 -30.70 9.88 12.89
C PHE A 22 -32.19 10.21 12.95
N LEU A 23 -32.96 9.56 13.84
CA LEU A 23 -34.36 9.92 14.07
C LEU A 23 -34.48 11.36 14.58
N GLY A 24 -33.58 11.78 15.47
CA GLY A 24 -33.51 13.16 15.95
C GLY A 24 -33.20 14.15 14.83
N VAL A 25 -32.22 13.85 13.96
CA VAL A 25 -31.91 14.67 12.77
C VAL A 25 -33.11 14.76 11.83
N PHE A 26 -33.79 13.64 11.59
CA PHE A 26 -34.96 13.58 10.72
C PHE A 26 -36.14 14.40 11.26
N VAL A 27 -36.47 14.26 12.55
CA VAL A 27 -37.51 15.08 13.20
C VAL A 27 -37.12 16.55 13.21
N HIS A 28 -35.84 16.86 13.43
CA HIS A 28 -35.33 18.24 13.40
C HIS A 28 -35.48 18.88 12.01
N PHE A 29 -35.14 18.14 10.95
CA PHE A 29 -35.33 18.56 9.56
C PHE A 29 -36.81 18.79 9.24
N LEU A 30 -37.69 17.84 9.59
CA LEU A 30 -39.13 18.00 9.38
C LEU A 30 -39.67 19.23 10.10
N TRP A 31 -39.28 19.46 11.35
CA TRP A 31 -39.76 20.59 12.13
C TRP A 31 -39.32 21.94 11.54
N TRP A 32 -38.03 22.07 11.22
CA TRP A 32 -37.46 23.36 10.84
C TRP A 32 -37.51 23.69 9.36
N ASP A 33 -37.46 22.68 8.49
CA ASP A 33 -37.34 22.87 7.04
C ASP A 33 -38.62 22.49 6.28
N VAL A 34 -39.55 21.77 6.91
CA VAL A 34 -40.88 21.45 6.34
C VAL A 34 -42.01 22.20 7.07
N PHE A 35 -42.15 22.01 8.38
CA PHE A 35 -43.24 22.64 9.16
C PHE A 35 -43.08 24.16 9.30
N LEU A 36 -41.89 24.64 9.68
CA LEU A 36 -41.62 26.08 9.80
C LEU A 36 -41.38 26.79 8.45
N ALA A 37 -41.38 26.05 7.34
CA ALA A 37 -41.38 26.63 5.99
C ALA A 37 -42.78 27.12 5.53
N LEU A 38 -43.84 26.78 6.28
CA LEU A 38 -45.19 27.27 6.06
C LEU A 38 -45.24 28.81 6.20
N PRO A 39 -45.98 29.51 5.31
CA PRO A 39 -45.90 30.96 5.15
C PRO A 39 -46.24 31.76 6.42
N LEU A 40 -47.09 31.24 7.31
CA LEU A 40 -47.49 31.90 8.56
C LEU A 40 -46.39 31.95 9.65
N LEU A 41 -45.39 31.06 9.60
CA LEU A 41 -44.43 30.85 10.68
C LEU A 41 -43.00 31.32 10.33
N ARG A 42 -42.83 31.97 9.17
CA ARG A 42 -41.52 32.37 8.62
C ARG A 42 -40.75 33.38 9.48
N LEU A 43 -41.43 34.15 10.34
CA LEU A 43 -40.83 35.15 11.23
C LEU A 43 -39.98 34.56 12.37
N ALA A 44 -40.15 33.27 12.70
CA ALA A 44 -39.41 32.59 13.78
C ALA A 44 -38.18 31.80 13.29
N ARG A 45 -37.78 31.95 12.02
CA ARG A 45 -36.76 31.11 11.39
C ARG A 45 -35.35 31.52 11.86
N ARG A 46 -34.70 30.65 12.62
CA ARG A 46 -33.27 30.77 12.97
C ARG A 46 -32.38 30.49 11.74
N PRO A 47 -31.11 30.95 11.73
CA PRO A 47 -30.18 30.66 10.64
C PRO A 47 -30.03 29.16 10.46
N THR A 48 -30.21 28.69 9.22
CA THR A 48 -30.11 27.28 8.84
C THR A 48 -28.72 26.72 9.14
N LEU A 49 -27.67 27.52 8.90
CA LEU A 49 -26.27 27.12 8.91
C LEU A 49 -25.77 26.66 10.30
N ASP A 50 -26.00 27.45 11.35
CA ASP A 50 -25.61 27.11 12.74
C ASP A 50 -26.23 25.79 13.24
N ARG A 51 -27.39 25.41 12.71
CA ARG A 51 -28.05 24.15 13.07
C ARG A 51 -27.35 22.98 12.41
N TRP A 52 -27.05 23.11 11.12
CA TRP A 52 -26.35 22.08 10.36
C TRP A 52 -24.92 21.86 10.87
N CYS A 53 -24.17 22.92 11.20
CA CYS A 53 -22.84 22.80 11.82
C CYS A 53 -22.91 22.05 13.16
N ARG A 54 -23.91 22.34 14.01
CA ARG A 54 -24.11 21.61 15.28
C ARG A 54 -24.50 20.15 15.08
N ILE A 55 -25.29 19.84 14.06
CA ILE A 55 -25.61 18.45 13.70
C ILE A 55 -24.36 17.73 13.23
N ALA A 56 -23.54 18.37 12.40
CA ALA A 56 -22.28 17.83 11.89
C ALA A 56 -21.26 17.57 12.99
N ALA A 57 -21.11 18.50 13.94
CA ALA A 57 -20.24 18.32 15.11
C ALA A 57 -20.68 17.11 15.96
N ARG A 58 -21.98 17.00 16.29
CA ARG A 58 -22.51 15.83 17.02
C ARG A 58 -22.40 14.52 16.24
N PHE A 59 -22.59 14.58 14.92
CA PHE A 59 -22.39 13.42 14.05
C PHE A 59 -20.93 12.97 14.08
N ARG A 60 -19.99 13.92 14.01
CA ARG A 60 -18.56 13.65 14.11
C ARG A 60 -18.19 13.02 15.45
N GLU A 61 -18.67 13.54 16.57
CA GLU A 61 -18.48 12.92 17.90
C GLU A 61 -18.98 11.47 17.92
N LEU A 62 -20.20 11.23 17.44
CA LEU A 62 -20.80 9.89 17.37
C LEU A 62 -20.01 8.95 16.44
N ALA A 63 -19.51 9.47 15.32
CA ALA A 63 -18.73 8.72 14.35
C ALA A 63 -17.36 8.32 14.91
N VAL A 64 -16.69 9.21 15.66
CA VAL A 64 -15.43 8.93 16.35
C VAL A 64 -15.63 7.91 17.47
N GLU A 65 -16.68 8.05 18.28
CA GLU A 65 -16.97 7.12 19.38
C GLU A 65 -17.29 5.70 18.89
N LEU A 66 -18.08 5.58 17.81
CA LEU A 66 -18.56 4.27 17.33
C LEU A 66 -17.68 3.66 16.23
N GLY A 67 -16.87 4.46 15.53
CA GLY A 67 -15.99 4.02 14.45
C GLY A 67 -16.72 3.39 13.24
N GLY A 68 -15.97 2.75 12.36
CA GLY A 68 -16.51 1.91 11.29
C GLY A 68 -17.34 2.66 10.24
N VAL A 69 -18.60 2.23 10.05
CA VAL A 69 -19.48 2.74 8.97
C VAL A 69 -19.79 4.24 9.12
N LEU A 70 -19.85 4.77 10.34
CA LEU A 70 -20.16 6.18 10.57
C LEU A 70 -19.02 7.12 10.18
N ILE A 71 -17.76 6.71 10.40
CA ILE A 71 -16.58 7.42 9.89
C ILE A 71 -16.65 7.51 8.37
N LYS A 72 -16.93 6.38 7.69
CA LYS A 72 -17.04 6.34 6.22
C LYS A 72 -18.17 7.22 5.68
N LEU A 73 -19.32 7.24 6.37
CA LEU A 73 -20.43 8.12 5.99
C LEU A 73 -20.02 9.60 6.13
N GLY A 74 -19.30 9.96 7.19
CA GLY A 74 -18.75 11.29 7.36
C GLY A 74 -17.76 11.71 6.28
N GLN A 75 -16.83 10.81 5.93
CA GLN A 75 -15.87 11.01 4.85
C GLN A 75 -16.54 11.16 3.48
N PHE A 76 -17.61 10.39 3.22
CA PHE A 76 -18.41 10.53 1.99
C PHE A 76 -19.14 11.86 1.95
N LEU A 77 -19.72 12.31 3.06
CA LEU A 77 -20.43 13.58 3.13
C LEU A 77 -19.48 14.78 3.03
N SER A 78 -18.26 14.68 3.57
CA SER A 78 -17.29 15.79 3.57
C SER A 78 -16.68 16.09 2.20
N ILE A 79 -16.88 15.25 1.19
CA ILE A 79 -16.43 15.50 -0.19
C ILE A 79 -17.55 16.03 -1.12
N ARG A 80 -18.77 16.19 -0.60
CA ARG A 80 -19.96 16.58 -1.37
C ARG A 80 -20.27 18.07 -1.25
N PHE A 81 -19.47 18.87 -1.95
CA PHE A 81 -19.65 20.32 -2.11
C PHE A 81 -20.99 20.72 -2.75
N ASP A 82 -21.68 19.77 -3.38
CA ASP A 82 -22.96 19.92 -4.05
C ASP A 82 -24.17 19.72 -3.11
N ILE A 83 -23.97 19.13 -1.93
CA ILE A 83 -25.07 18.78 -1.01
C ILE A 83 -24.99 19.59 0.30
N LEU A 84 -23.78 19.85 0.80
CA LEU A 84 -23.57 20.43 2.12
C LEU A 84 -22.93 21.83 2.05
N PRO A 85 -23.32 22.75 2.94
CA PRO A 85 -22.62 24.03 3.08
C PRO A 85 -21.12 23.85 3.38
N PRO A 86 -20.24 24.75 2.91
CA PRO A 86 -18.79 24.68 3.14
C PRO A 86 -18.40 24.54 4.62
N GLU A 87 -19.15 25.17 5.52
CA GLU A 87 -18.91 25.14 6.96
C GLU A 87 -19.23 23.76 7.56
N VAL A 88 -20.23 23.07 7.01
CA VAL A 88 -20.58 21.70 7.41
C VAL A 88 -19.54 20.72 6.87
N ILE A 89 -19.07 20.94 5.65
CA ILE A 89 -17.98 20.17 5.05
C ILE A 89 -16.71 20.31 5.90
N ALA A 90 -16.35 21.52 6.32
CA ALA A 90 -15.21 21.77 7.19
C ALA A 90 -15.33 21.02 8.54
N GLU A 91 -16.54 20.98 9.14
CA GLU A 91 -16.78 20.21 10.36
C GLU A 91 -16.61 18.69 10.16
N LEU A 92 -17.08 18.16 9.02
CA LEU A 92 -16.96 16.74 8.68
C LEU A 92 -15.58 16.37 8.11
N ALA A 93 -14.81 17.34 7.61
CA ALA A 93 -13.45 17.13 7.15
C ALA A 93 -12.56 16.60 8.28
N GLY A 94 -12.83 16.96 9.54
CA GLY A 94 -12.16 16.36 10.71
C GLY A 94 -12.44 14.87 10.94
N LEU A 95 -13.35 14.23 10.18
CA LEU A 95 -13.54 12.76 10.13
C LEU A 95 -12.71 12.10 9.02
N GLN A 96 -12.17 12.89 8.11
CA GLN A 96 -11.04 12.43 7.31
C GLN A 96 -9.90 12.26 8.31
N ASP A 97 -9.31 11.07 8.35
CA ASP A 97 -8.31 10.64 9.34
C ASP A 97 -6.97 11.34 9.06
N GLU A 98 -7.01 12.68 8.94
CA GLU A 98 -5.87 13.55 8.74
C GLU A 98 -5.22 13.81 10.09
N VAL A 99 -4.28 12.94 10.43
CA VAL A 99 -3.42 13.17 11.59
C VAL A 99 -2.47 14.29 11.24
N ALA A 100 -2.17 15.18 12.20
CA ALA A 100 -1.18 16.25 12.01
C ALA A 100 0.09 15.72 11.32
N PRO A 101 0.57 16.38 10.25
CA PRO A 101 1.77 15.96 9.56
C PRO A 101 2.96 15.84 10.50
N VAL A 102 3.73 14.77 10.30
CA VAL A 102 5.07 14.65 10.86
C VAL A 102 5.98 15.64 10.13
N ALA A 103 6.80 16.35 10.91
CA ALA A 103 7.80 17.29 10.40
C ALA A 103 8.71 16.64 9.34
N PHE A 104 8.99 17.37 8.26
CA PHE A 104 9.71 16.87 7.09
C PHE A 104 11.13 16.37 7.42
N GLU A 105 11.78 16.96 8.41
CA GLU A 105 13.09 16.55 8.91
C GLU A 105 13.06 15.13 9.48
N ARG A 106 11.96 14.75 10.14
CA ARG A 106 11.79 13.38 10.65
C ARG A 106 11.50 12.39 9.52
N ILE A 107 10.77 12.81 8.49
CA ILE A 107 10.52 12.00 7.29
C ILE A 107 11.83 11.71 6.56
N THR A 108 12.62 12.73 6.28
CA THR A 108 13.93 12.59 5.63
C THR A 108 14.93 11.79 6.47
N ALA A 109 14.92 11.97 7.81
CA ALA A 109 15.72 11.15 8.72
C ALA A 109 15.31 9.66 8.69
N ARG A 110 14.00 9.37 8.64
CA ARG A 110 13.50 8.00 8.53
C ARG A 110 13.95 7.35 7.22
N ILE A 111 13.79 8.04 6.09
CA ILE A 111 14.29 7.58 4.78
C ILE A 111 15.80 7.32 4.87
N ALA A 112 16.56 8.25 5.44
CA ALA A 112 18.00 8.09 5.56
C ALA A 112 18.40 6.86 6.39
N SER A 113 17.66 6.58 7.48
CA SER A 113 17.89 5.41 8.32
C SER A 113 17.59 4.09 7.61
N GLU A 114 16.55 4.04 6.76
CA GLU A 114 16.16 2.82 6.03
C GLU A 114 17.10 2.52 4.86
N PHE A 115 17.49 3.55 4.10
CA PHE A 115 18.37 3.40 2.94
C PHE A 115 19.87 3.42 3.31
N GLY A 116 20.21 3.79 4.55
CA GLY A 116 21.60 3.93 5.03
C GLY A 116 22.38 5.04 4.34
N ARG A 117 21.69 6.01 3.73
CA ARG A 117 22.26 7.17 3.01
C ARG A 117 21.23 8.31 2.97
N PRO A 118 21.65 9.58 2.80
CA PRO A 118 20.73 10.72 2.79
C PRO A 118 19.63 10.60 1.72
N ALA A 119 18.42 11.09 2.02
CA ALA A 119 17.28 11.03 1.11
C ALA A 119 17.56 11.69 -0.26
N THR A 120 18.39 12.74 -0.28
CA THR A 120 18.84 13.44 -1.50
C THR A 120 19.72 12.60 -2.42
N GLN A 121 20.27 11.48 -1.94
CA GLN A 121 21.01 10.51 -2.75
C GLN A 121 20.12 9.35 -3.22
N VAL A 122 18.90 9.24 -2.69
CA VAL A 122 17.93 8.18 -3.03
C VAL A 122 16.89 8.72 -4.01
N PHE A 123 16.43 9.94 -3.78
CA PHE A 123 15.45 10.62 -4.60
C PHE A 123 16.02 11.94 -5.11
N ARG A 124 15.64 12.32 -6.33
CA ARG A 124 16.04 13.61 -6.90
C ARG A 124 15.40 14.76 -6.12
N TRP A 125 14.14 14.60 -5.74
CA TRP A 125 13.38 15.59 -5.00
C TRP A 125 12.24 14.94 -4.21
N ILE A 126 11.91 15.53 -3.06
CA ILE A 126 10.74 15.17 -2.24
C ILE A 126 10.10 16.48 -1.78
N SER A 127 8.79 16.60 -1.95
CA SER A 127 7.99 17.74 -1.47
C SER A 127 8.05 17.84 0.05
N PRO A 128 8.46 18.98 0.64
CA PRO A 128 8.37 19.21 2.08
C PRO A 128 6.92 19.14 2.57
N ASP A 129 5.99 19.66 1.76
CA ASP A 129 4.56 19.63 2.04
C ASP A 129 3.99 18.25 1.69
N PRO A 130 3.28 17.60 2.63
CA PRO A 130 2.64 16.31 2.37
C PRO A 130 1.45 16.48 1.42
N LEU A 131 1.25 15.49 0.54
CA LEU A 131 0.01 15.35 -0.24
C LEU A 131 -1.19 14.95 0.62
N GLY A 132 -0.92 14.29 1.73
CA GLY A 132 -1.92 13.81 2.68
C GLY A 132 -1.25 13.06 3.83
N SER A 133 -1.92 13.01 4.96
CA SER A 133 -1.38 12.49 6.20
C SER A 133 -2.38 11.56 6.87
N ALA A 134 -2.35 10.29 6.49
CA ALA A 134 -3.25 9.29 7.06
C ALA A 134 -2.71 8.76 8.40
N SER A 135 -3.56 8.03 9.12
CA SER A 135 -3.20 7.36 10.37
C SER A 135 -2.02 6.39 10.24
N LEU A 136 -1.81 5.77 9.07
CA LEU A 136 -0.73 4.79 8.83
C LEU A 136 0.58 5.40 8.30
N ALA A 137 0.48 6.32 7.35
CA ALA A 137 1.63 6.86 6.64
C ALA A 137 1.38 8.30 6.15
N GLN A 138 2.48 9.00 5.90
CA GLN A 138 2.45 10.32 5.28
C GLN A 138 2.86 10.20 3.82
N ALA A 139 2.06 10.76 2.92
CA ALA A 139 2.31 10.74 1.49
C ALA A 139 2.97 12.04 1.05
N HIS A 140 4.03 11.93 0.27
CA HIS A 140 4.75 13.05 -0.34
C HIS A 140 4.83 12.87 -1.85
N ARG A 141 4.77 13.97 -2.60
CA ARG A 141 5.20 13.97 -4.01
C ARG A 141 6.71 13.84 -4.03
N ALA A 142 7.25 13.01 -4.91
CA ALA A 142 8.68 12.85 -5.10
C ALA A 142 9.04 12.60 -6.57
N GLU A 143 10.32 12.70 -6.88
CA GLU A 143 10.89 12.37 -8.18
C GLU A 143 11.98 11.31 -8.04
N SER A 144 11.98 10.32 -8.93
CA SER A 144 13.08 9.36 -9.05
C SER A 144 14.38 10.07 -9.40
N THR A 145 15.51 9.39 -9.22
CA THR A 145 16.82 9.85 -9.71
C THR A 145 16.83 10.24 -11.19
N ASP A 146 15.92 9.64 -11.96
CA ASP A 146 15.78 9.74 -13.41
C ASP A 146 14.66 10.73 -13.79
N GLY A 147 14.06 11.41 -12.81
CA GLY A 147 13.04 12.45 -12.99
C GLY A 147 11.61 11.95 -13.14
N GLN A 148 11.34 10.66 -12.89
CA GLN A 148 9.98 10.13 -12.97
C GLN A 148 9.17 10.53 -11.73
N PRO A 149 7.96 11.10 -11.89
CA PRO A 149 7.12 11.51 -10.76
C PRO A 149 6.58 10.28 -10.02
N MET A 150 6.56 10.35 -8.69
CA MET A 150 6.04 9.28 -7.83
C MET A 150 5.41 9.83 -6.56
N VAL A 151 4.65 8.96 -5.87
CA VAL A 151 4.17 9.22 -4.52
C VAL A 151 4.99 8.38 -3.54
N LEU A 152 5.71 9.05 -2.65
CA LEU A 152 6.46 8.42 -1.58
C LEU A 152 5.59 8.36 -0.32
N LYS A 153 5.19 7.16 0.09
CA LYS A 153 4.52 6.94 1.38
C LYS A 153 5.54 6.52 2.43
N VAL A 154 5.64 7.30 3.50
CA VAL A 154 6.57 7.05 4.61
C VAL A 154 5.78 6.62 5.83
N LEU A 155 6.09 5.42 6.32
CA LEU A 155 5.47 4.84 7.52
C LEU A 155 5.66 5.75 8.72
N ARG A 156 4.58 5.93 9.48
CA ARG A 156 4.69 6.54 10.80
C ARG A 156 5.38 5.58 11.78
N PRO A 157 6.09 6.07 12.80
CA PRO A 157 6.67 5.22 13.85
C PRO A 157 5.58 4.39 14.56
N GLY A 158 5.86 3.11 14.80
CA GLY A 158 4.96 2.20 15.54
C GLY A 158 3.88 1.52 14.71
N ILE A 159 3.94 1.62 13.37
CA ILE A 159 2.98 1.01 12.45
C ILE A 159 3.69 -0.02 11.58
N GLU A 160 3.06 -1.17 11.41
CA GLU A 160 3.59 -2.30 10.64
C GLU A 160 3.48 -2.06 9.13
N GLN A 161 4.46 -2.55 8.38
CA GLN A 161 4.54 -2.37 6.92
C GLN A 161 3.39 -3.04 6.17
N GLU A 162 2.82 -4.10 6.74
CA GLU A 162 1.70 -4.87 6.17
C GLU A 162 0.46 -4.00 5.93
N ASP A 163 0.13 -3.12 6.89
CA ASP A 163 -1.05 -2.26 6.80
C ASP A 163 -0.90 -1.21 5.70
N LEU A 164 0.32 -0.70 5.51
CA LEU A 164 0.62 0.26 4.46
C LEU A 164 0.46 -0.35 3.06
N VAL A 165 0.98 -1.56 2.83
CA VAL A 165 0.85 -2.21 1.52
C VAL A 165 -0.63 -2.43 1.17
N ARG A 166 -1.45 -2.84 2.15
CA ARG A 166 -2.91 -2.99 1.94
C ARG A 166 -3.61 -1.67 1.62
N GLU A 167 -3.21 -0.58 2.25
CA GLU A 167 -3.75 0.75 1.95
C GLU A 167 -3.36 1.20 0.54
N VAL A 168 -2.12 0.93 0.12
CA VAL A 168 -1.62 1.25 -1.22
C VAL A 168 -2.45 0.58 -2.31
N LEU A 169 -2.89 -0.66 -2.12
CA LEU A 169 -3.75 -1.36 -3.09
C LEU A 169 -5.10 -0.69 -3.35
N ARG A 170 -5.58 0.16 -2.43
CA ARG A 170 -6.82 0.92 -2.62
C ARG A 170 -6.65 2.14 -3.52
N MET A 171 -5.41 2.53 -3.80
CA MET A 171 -5.10 3.73 -4.58
C MET A 171 -4.91 3.45 -6.08
N ARG A 172 -5.05 2.20 -6.53
CA ARG A 172 -4.76 1.76 -7.92
C ARG A 172 -3.39 2.23 -8.40
N PRO A 173 -2.29 1.87 -7.70
CA PRO A 173 -0.96 2.27 -8.12
C PRO A 173 -0.56 1.58 -9.43
N ASP A 174 0.22 2.23 -10.28
CA ASP A 174 0.77 1.57 -11.47
C ASP A 174 1.88 0.57 -11.11
N ARG A 175 2.64 0.86 -10.05
CA ARG A 175 3.74 0.02 -9.54
C ARG A 175 3.89 0.18 -8.03
N ILE A 176 4.26 -0.90 -7.36
CA ILE A 176 4.57 -0.90 -5.93
C ILE A 176 6.04 -1.27 -5.74
N LEU A 177 6.80 -0.34 -5.17
CA LEU A 177 8.18 -0.55 -4.77
C LEU A 177 8.23 -0.63 -3.24
N THR A 178 8.48 -1.81 -2.72
CA THR A 178 8.58 -2.03 -1.29
C THR A 178 10.04 -2.11 -0.90
N GLY A 179 10.41 -1.55 0.25
CA GLY A 179 11.80 -1.58 0.75
C GLY A 179 12.27 -2.99 1.04
N GLU A 180 12.18 -3.42 2.30
CA GLU A 180 12.58 -4.77 2.72
C GLU A 180 11.38 -5.53 3.29
N ALA A 181 11.20 -6.80 2.91
CA ALA A 181 10.24 -7.70 3.54
C ALA A 181 10.90 -8.45 4.70
N ARG A 182 10.37 -8.27 5.90
CA ARG A 182 10.82 -8.82 7.18
C ARG A 182 9.74 -9.61 7.92
N GLY A 183 8.46 -9.46 7.56
CA GLY A 183 7.33 -10.09 8.26
C GLY A 183 6.12 -10.38 7.38
N GLY A 184 4.92 -10.23 7.95
CA GLY A 184 3.62 -10.57 7.36
C GLY A 184 3.23 -9.73 6.14
N GLU A 185 3.90 -8.60 5.90
CA GLU A 185 3.71 -7.78 4.71
C GLU A 185 3.94 -8.53 3.40
N ILE A 186 4.69 -9.63 3.43
CA ILE A 186 4.91 -10.47 2.25
C ILE A 186 3.59 -11.01 1.67
N VAL A 187 2.58 -11.22 2.52
CA VAL A 187 1.24 -11.65 2.10
C VAL A 187 0.60 -10.57 1.23
N ALA A 188 0.63 -9.32 1.70
CA ALA A 188 0.06 -8.21 0.95
C ALA A 188 0.85 -7.93 -0.34
N ILE A 189 2.17 -8.10 -0.31
CA ILE A 189 3.04 -7.91 -1.49
C ILE A 189 2.78 -8.99 -2.55
N LEU A 190 2.71 -10.26 -2.17
CA LEU A 190 2.42 -11.35 -3.11
C LEU A 190 1.01 -11.22 -3.71
N GLN A 191 0.01 -10.85 -2.89
CA GLN A 191 -1.33 -10.56 -3.38
C GLN A 191 -1.33 -9.38 -4.35
N ALA A 192 -0.58 -8.32 -4.05
CA ALA A 192 -0.42 -7.18 -4.94
C ALA A 192 0.15 -7.60 -6.30
N ALA A 193 1.23 -8.38 -6.30
CA ALA A 193 1.92 -8.84 -7.50
C ALA A 193 1.01 -9.67 -8.43
N ASN A 194 0.04 -10.38 -7.84
CA ASN A 194 -0.90 -11.23 -8.57
C ASN A 194 -2.22 -10.53 -8.95
N THR A 195 -2.46 -9.28 -8.53
CA THR A 195 -3.72 -8.55 -8.76
C THR A 195 -3.60 -7.44 -9.82
N GLY A 196 -2.62 -7.53 -10.71
CA GLY A 196 -2.46 -6.62 -11.86
C GLY A 196 -1.61 -5.37 -11.60
N HIS A 197 -0.83 -5.36 -10.52
CA HIS A 197 0.11 -4.30 -10.21
C HIS A 197 1.51 -4.74 -10.65
N ASP A 198 1.93 -4.31 -11.84
CA ASP A 198 3.11 -4.85 -12.49
C ASP A 198 4.41 -4.12 -12.11
N GLY A 199 5.55 -4.76 -12.41
CA GLY A 199 6.87 -4.15 -12.19
C GLY A 199 7.24 -3.97 -10.72
N GLN A 200 6.62 -4.75 -9.83
CA GLN A 200 6.93 -4.70 -8.41
C GLN A 200 8.35 -5.11 -8.11
N MET A 201 8.91 -4.50 -7.07
CA MET A 201 10.22 -4.84 -6.56
C MET A 201 10.19 -4.80 -5.05
N LEU A 202 10.87 -5.75 -4.44
CA LEU A 202 11.13 -5.80 -3.00
C LEU A 202 12.54 -6.31 -2.76
N THR A 203 13.09 -5.99 -1.59
CA THR A 203 14.31 -6.64 -1.10
C THR A 203 13.97 -7.63 0.02
N ILE A 204 14.72 -8.71 0.11
CA ILE A 204 14.54 -9.74 1.14
C ILE A 204 15.90 -10.32 1.52
N HIS A 205 16.12 -10.56 2.80
CA HIS A 205 17.36 -11.18 3.26
C HIS A 205 17.38 -12.68 2.95
N ALA A 206 18.22 -13.10 2.01
CA ALA A 206 18.46 -14.49 1.67
C ALA A 206 19.94 -14.75 1.38
N ASN A 207 20.43 -15.96 1.70
CA ASN A 207 21.84 -16.33 1.48
C ASN A 207 22.14 -16.84 0.05
N SER A 208 21.10 -17.07 -0.73
CA SER A 208 21.15 -17.51 -2.13
C SER A 208 19.82 -17.21 -2.81
N THR A 209 19.78 -17.29 -4.14
CA THR A 209 18.56 -17.22 -4.94
C THR A 209 17.54 -18.29 -4.53
N ARG A 210 17.98 -19.54 -4.34
CA ARG A 210 17.11 -20.64 -3.88
C ARG A 210 16.52 -20.39 -2.49
N HIS A 211 17.27 -19.79 -1.57
CA HIS A 211 16.78 -19.48 -0.22
C HIS A 211 15.74 -18.36 -0.18
N VAL A 212 15.53 -17.62 -1.28
CA VAL A 212 14.45 -16.62 -1.37
C VAL A 212 13.08 -17.29 -1.18
N VAL A 213 12.86 -18.45 -1.81
CA VAL A 213 11.59 -19.18 -1.71
C VAL A 213 11.29 -19.55 -0.26
N THR A 214 12.25 -20.21 0.41
CA THR A 214 12.12 -20.60 1.82
C THR A 214 11.92 -19.41 2.74
N ARG A 215 12.60 -18.29 2.45
CA ARG A 215 12.43 -17.06 3.23
C ARG A 215 11.03 -16.49 3.07
N ILE A 216 10.51 -16.42 1.84
CA ILE A 216 9.15 -15.96 1.56
C ILE A 216 8.12 -16.86 2.25
N GLU A 217 8.27 -18.19 2.17
CA GLU A 217 7.40 -19.14 2.87
C GLU A 217 7.41 -18.91 4.38
N THR A 218 8.59 -18.72 4.97
CA THR A 218 8.73 -18.48 6.42
C THR A 218 8.01 -17.20 6.83
N LEU A 219 8.20 -16.11 6.08
CA LEU A 219 7.55 -14.83 6.36
C LEU A 219 6.04 -14.92 6.19
N TYR A 220 5.58 -15.58 5.12
CA TYR A 220 4.15 -15.73 4.83
C TYR A 220 3.45 -16.55 5.92
N LEU A 221 4.04 -17.69 6.29
CA LEU A 221 3.50 -18.59 7.32
C LEU A 221 3.48 -17.95 8.71
N SER A 222 4.33 -16.95 8.96
CA SER A 222 4.28 -16.20 10.23
C SER A 222 3.01 -15.35 10.38
N ALA A 223 2.33 -15.04 9.27
CA ALA A 223 1.13 -14.20 9.25
C ALA A 223 -0.16 -14.95 8.84
N ARG A 224 -0.04 -16.00 8.02
CA ARG A 224 -1.18 -16.77 7.50
C ARG A 224 -0.86 -18.25 7.43
N ASP A 225 -1.75 -19.06 7.98
CA ASP A 225 -1.68 -20.52 7.88
C ASP A 225 -2.33 -20.99 6.57
N VAL A 226 -1.49 -21.28 5.58
CA VAL A 226 -1.90 -21.79 4.27
C VAL A 226 -0.92 -22.88 3.80
N PRO A 227 -1.35 -23.82 2.94
CA PRO A 227 -0.42 -24.79 2.38
C PRO A 227 0.71 -24.11 1.61
N GLN A 228 1.96 -24.54 1.82
CA GLN A 228 3.15 -23.99 1.15
C GLN A 228 3.04 -23.96 -0.37
N GLU A 229 2.34 -24.95 -0.94
CA GLU A 229 2.09 -25.02 -2.38
C GLU A 229 1.35 -23.78 -2.92
N VAL A 230 0.43 -23.23 -2.14
CA VAL A 230 -0.28 -21.98 -2.51
C VAL A 230 0.71 -20.81 -2.54
N ILE A 231 1.58 -20.71 -1.54
CA ILE A 231 2.60 -19.64 -1.44
C ILE A 231 3.58 -19.73 -2.61
N ARG A 232 4.02 -20.94 -2.96
CA ARG A 232 4.93 -21.19 -4.08
C ARG A 232 4.31 -20.76 -5.41
N ARG A 233 3.04 -21.07 -5.64
CA ARG A 233 2.30 -20.62 -6.82
C ARG A 233 2.18 -19.11 -6.88
N GLU A 234 1.77 -18.46 -5.77
CA GLU A 234 1.70 -17.00 -5.72
C GLU A 234 3.06 -16.33 -5.99
N LEU A 235 4.15 -16.91 -5.49
CA LEU A 235 5.50 -16.44 -5.77
C LEU A 235 5.87 -16.62 -7.25
N ALA A 236 5.62 -17.81 -7.80
CA ALA A 236 5.94 -18.14 -9.19
C ALA A 236 5.19 -17.25 -10.19
N ASP A 237 3.94 -16.91 -9.88
CA ASP A 237 3.12 -16.04 -10.72
C ASP A 237 3.47 -14.56 -10.55
N GLY A 238 3.74 -14.12 -9.31
CA GLY A 238 3.93 -12.71 -8.98
C GLY A 238 5.32 -12.15 -9.31
N PHE A 239 6.38 -12.97 -9.29
CA PHE A 239 7.76 -12.51 -9.49
C PHE A 239 8.49 -13.32 -10.56
N GLN A 240 9.26 -12.62 -11.40
CA GLN A 240 9.97 -13.24 -12.53
C GLN A 240 11.48 -13.20 -12.39
N LEU A 241 12.04 -12.25 -11.63
CA LEU A 241 13.48 -12.04 -11.57
C LEU A 241 13.96 -11.90 -10.12
N VAL A 242 15.05 -12.60 -9.81
CA VAL A 242 15.75 -12.52 -8.53
C VAL A 242 17.18 -12.07 -8.79
N LEU A 243 17.54 -10.91 -8.23
CA LEU A 243 18.91 -10.42 -8.22
C LEU A 243 19.50 -10.68 -6.84
N HIS A 244 20.49 -11.57 -6.77
CA HIS A 244 21.17 -11.89 -5.52
C HIS A 244 22.45 -11.05 -5.40
N LEU A 245 22.56 -10.30 -4.30
CA LEU A 245 23.69 -9.44 -4.01
C LEU A 245 24.55 -10.03 -2.90
N ARG A 246 25.87 -9.93 -3.04
CA ARG A 246 26.82 -10.20 -1.95
C ARG A 246 27.60 -8.94 -1.60
N ARG A 247 27.97 -8.82 -0.32
CA ARG A 247 28.96 -7.84 0.11
C ARG A 247 30.34 -8.40 -0.18
N VAL A 248 31.13 -7.65 -0.93
CA VAL A 248 32.52 -7.94 -1.23
C VAL A 248 33.36 -6.79 -0.71
N SER A 249 34.39 -7.13 0.05
CA SER A 249 35.33 -6.16 0.61
C SER A 249 36.59 -6.16 -0.25
N VAL A 250 36.93 -5.01 -0.82
CA VAL A 250 38.18 -4.78 -1.55
C VAL A 250 38.95 -3.70 -0.79
N GLY A 251 39.99 -4.10 -0.07
CA GLY A 251 40.68 -3.23 0.88
C GLY A 251 39.74 -2.75 1.99
N HIS A 252 39.65 -1.43 2.19
CA HIS A 252 38.77 -0.80 3.20
C HIS A 252 37.35 -0.52 2.69
N GLN A 253 37.05 -0.80 1.42
CA GLN A 253 35.75 -0.53 0.83
C GLN A 253 34.90 -1.80 0.75
N THR A 254 33.75 -1.80 1.41
CA THR A 254 32.72 -2.83 1.25
C THR A 254 31.73 -2.39 0.19
N ARG A 255 31.57 -3.16 -0.88
CA ARG A 255 30.58 -2.90 -1.94
C ARG A 255 29.61 -4.07 -2.04
N ARG A 256 28.35 -3.77 -2.35
CA ARG A 256 27.38 -4.80 -2.75
C ARG A 256 27.52 -4.98 -4.26
N ILE A 257 27.75 -6.21 -4.68
CA ILE A 257 27.77 -6.59 -6.09
C ILE A 257 26.71 -7.63 -6.35
N VAL A 258 26.11 -7.60 -7.53
CA VAL A 258 25.23 -8.69 -7.99
C VAL A 258 26.13 -9.88 -8.29
N THR A 259 25.81 -11.04 -7.73
CA THR A 259 26.56 -12.27 -7.95
C THR A 259 25.76 -13.33 -8.68
N GLU A 260 24.45 -13.22 -8.69
CA GLU A 260 23.57 -14.12 -9.42
C GLU A 260 22.31 -13.39 -9.85
N ILE A 261 21.88 -13.62 -11.09
CA ILE A 261 20.58 -13.20 -11.61
C ILE A 261 19.86 -14.47 -12.04
N ALA A 262 18.72 -14.76 -11.41
CA ALA A 262 17.91 -15.93 -11.71
C ALA A 262 16.50 -15.51 -12.13
N GLU A 263 15.95 -16.20 -13.14
CA GLU A 263 14.54 -16.11 -13.48
C GLU A 263 13.74 -17.16 -12.67
N ILE A 264 12.57 -16.75 -12.20
CA ILE A 264 11.51 -17.64 -11.74
C ILE A 264 10.64 -17.99 -12.95
N THR A 265 10.57 -19.27 -13.28
CA THR A 265 9.97 -19.75 -14.55
C THR A 265 8.44 -19.79 -14.55
N GLY A 266 7.80 -19.45 -13.44
CA GLY A 266 6.34 -19.61 -13.26
C GLY A 266 5.90 -21.06 -13.00
N ARG A 267 6.83 -22.03 -12.98
CA ARG A 267 6.50 -23.45 -12.74
C ARG A 267 6.81 -23.86 -11.31
N VAL A 268 5.97 -24.76 -10.80
CA VAL A 268 6.20 -25.44 -9.51
C VAL A 268 6.27 -26.94 -9.76
N GLU A 269 7.48 -27.51 -9.69
CA GLU A 269 7.74 -28.93 -9.98
C GLU A 269 7.03 -29.82 -8.94
N GLY A 270 6.05 -30.61 -9.39
CA GLY A 270 5.28 -31.52 -8.53
C GLY A 270 4.61 -30.86 -7.33
N GLY A 271 4.40 -29.55 -7.37
CA GLY A 271 3.92 -28.75 -6.23
C GLY A 271 4.89 -28.65 -5.04
N ARG A 272 6.19 -28.84 -5.29
CA ARG A 272 7.21 -28.93 -4.22
C ARG A 272 8.32 -27.89 -4.34
N ALA A 273 8.69 -27.48 -5.54
CA ALA A 273 9.79 -26.55 -5.75
C ALA A 273 9.43 -25.54 -6.82
N VAL A 274 9.63 -24.25 -6.51
CA VAL A 274 9.57 -23.19 -7.52
C VAL A 274 10.79 -23.36 -8.43
N GLU A 275 10.53 -23.57 -9.73
CA GLU A 275 11.59 -23.76 -10.71
C GLU A 275 12.24 -22.42 -11.04
N MET A 276 13.55 -22.35 -10.81
CA MET A 276 14.39 -21.18 -11.05
C MET A 276 15.52 -21.53 -12.01
N GLN A 277 15.82 -20.63 -12.93
CA GLN A 277 16.94 -20.75 -13.84
C GLN A 277 17.93 -19.59 -13.64
N VAL A 278 19.21 -19.91 -13.49
CA VAL A 278 20.25 -18.88 -13.33
C VAL A 278 20.66 -18.36 -14.70
N ILE A 279 20.39 -17.08 -14.96
CA ILE A 279 20.68 -16.39 -16.22
C ILE A 279 22.11 -15.86 -16.21
N PHE A 280 22.53 -15.28 -15.09
CA PHE A 280 23.88 -14.80 -14.90
C PHE A 280 24.46 -15.24 -13.57
N GLN A 281 25.75 -15.55 -13.55
CA GLN A 281 26.47 -15.92 -12.34
C GLN A 281 27.89 -15.37 -12.34
N ASP A 282 28.33 -14.88 -11.19
CA ASP A 282 29.72 -14.53 -10.93
C ASP A 282 30.50 -15.75 -10.43
N LYS A 283 31.47 -16.18 -11.23
CA LYS A 283 32.40 -17.28 -10.90
C LYS A 283 33.79 -16.77 -10.46
N GLY A 284 33.87 -15.52 -10.00
CA GLY A 284 35.10 -14.87 -9.54
C GLY A 284 35.74 -13.91 -10.56
N GLN A 285 35.12 -13.74 -11.74
CA GLN A 285 35.59 -12.82 -12.78
C GLN A 285 34.53 -11.78 -13.16
N GLY A 286 33.51 -11.63 -12.32
CA GLY A 286 32.33 -10.82 -12.61
C GLY A 286 31.20 -11.65 -13.20
N LEU A 287 30.07 -10.97 -13.37
CA LEU A 287 28.82 -11.59 -13.77
C LEU A 287 28.91 -12.10 -15.23
N THR A 288 28.73 -13.40 -15.44
CA THR A 288 28.78 -14.04 -16.76
C THR A 288 27.44 -14.67 -17.12
N TRP A 289 27.04 -14.56 -18.38
CA TRP A 289 25.84 -15.21 -18.90
C TRP A 289 26.04 -16.73 -18.89
N THR A 290 25.02 -17.48 -18.46
CA THR A 290 25.07 -18.94 -18.36
C THR A 290 24.70 -19.66 -19.65
N GLY A 291 24.22 -18.94 -20.67
CA GLY A 291 23.63 -19.51 -21.88
C GLY A 291 22.10 -19.68 -21.80
N LEU A 292 21.49 -19.44 -20.63
CA LEU A 292 20.04 -19.53 -20.45
C LEU A 292 19.36 -18.20 -20.72
N TYR A 293 18.24 -18.23 -21.45
CA TYR A 293 17.44 -17.04 -21.74
C TYR A 293 16.29 -16.91 -20.75
N PRO A 294 15.99 -15.70 -20.26
CA PRO A 294 14.86 -15.46 -19.35
C PRO A 294 13.54 -15.44 -20.14
N ARG A 295 13.08 -16.61 -20.61
CA ARG A 295 11.92 -16.73 -21.50
C ARG A 295 10.65 -16.21 -20.84
N THR A 296 10.42 -16.60 -19.59
CA THR A 296 9.18 -16.27 -18.85
C THR A 296 9.06 -14.76 -18.63
N LEU A 297 10.17 -14.10 -18.29
CA LEU A 297 10.24 -12.67 -18.13
C LEU A 297 9.99 -11.96 -19.46
N LEU A 298 10.63 -12.40 -20.54
CA LEU A 298 10.47 -11.81 -21.87
C LEU A 298 9.02 -11.93 -22.38
N GLU A 299 8.42 -13.11 -22.22
CA GLU A 299 7.01 -13.36 -22.54
C GLU A 299 6.09 -12.42 -21.74
N LYS A 300 6.25 -12.37 -20.41
CA LYS A 300 5.45 -11.47 -19.57
C LYS A 300 5.66 -9.99 -19.87
N MET A 301 6.87 -9.57 -20.24
CA MET A 301 7.15 -8.20 -20.65
C MET A 301 6.43 -7.85 -21.95
N GLU A 302 6.48 -8.74 -22.94
CA GLU A 302 5.81 -8.56 -24.23
C GLU A 302 4.28 -8.52 -24.05
N GLU A 303 3.71 -9.44 -23.27
CA GLU A 303 2.26 -9.48 -22.97
C GLU A 303 1.75 -8.22 -22.27
N ARG A 304 2.50 -7.70 -21.29
CA ARG A 304 2.04 -6.61 -20.42
C ARG A 304 2.31 -5.22 -20.96
N SER A 305 3.43 -5.04 -21.68
CA SER A 305 3.89 -3.71 -22.11
C SER A 305 4.02 -3.57 -23.62
N GLY A 306 3.88 -4.67 -24.38
CA GLY A 306 4.19 -4.70 -25.80
C GLY A 306 5.68 -4.49 -26.12
N LEU A 307 6.53 -4.36 -25.10
CA LEU A 307 7.97 -4.18 -25.29
C LEU A 307 8.62 -5.54 -25.52
N ARG A 308 9.09 -5.72 -26.75
CA ARG A 308 9.97 -6.83 -27.09
C ARG A 308 11.41 -6.45 -26.81
N MET A 309 12.00 -7.04 -25.78
CA MET A 309 13.39 -6.83 -25.44
C MET A 309 14.29 -7.78 -26.22
N ASP A 310 15.26 -7.25 -26.96
CA ASP A 310 16.32 -8.07 -27.55
C ASP A 310 17.35 -8.42 -26.47
N PHE A 311 17.21 -9.59 -25.85
CA PHE A 311 18.15 -10.03 -24.84
C PHE A 311 19.58 -10.18 -25.39
N ASN A 312 19.77 -10.44 -26.68
CA ASN A 312 21.10 -10.56 -27.29
C ASN A 312 21.87 -9.25 -27.24
N SER A 313 21.18 -8.11 -27.30
CA SER A 313 21.81 -6.80 -27.16
C SER A 313 22.41 -6.57 -25.76
N LEU A 314 21.96 -7.31 -24.74
CA LEU A 314 22.48 -7.21 -23.37
C LEU A 314 23.70 -8.09 -23.12
N VAL A 315 23.76 -9.26 -23.75
CA VAL A 315 24.85 -10.24 -23.56
C VAL A 315 26.01 -10.05 -24.56
N GLY A 316 25.79 -9.23 -25.60
CA GLY A 316 26.69 -9.08 -26.74
C GLY A 316 26.70 -10.35 -27.62
N GLU A 317 27.36 -10.30 -28.78
CA GLU A 317 27.60 -11.48 -29.63
C GLU A 317 28.58 -12.47 -28.96
N ARG A 318 28.24 -13.01 -27.79
CA ARG A 318 28.94 -14.14 -27.18
C ARG A 318 28.22 -15.40 -27.62
N ARG A 319 28.50 -15.79 -28.87
CA ARG A 319 28.22 -17.13 -29.41
C ARG A 319 29.12 -18.17 -28.77
#